data_AF-A0A661ZFA2-F1
#
_entry.id   AF-A0A661ZFA2-F1
#
_cell.length_a   1.000
_cell.length_b   1.000
_cell.length_c   1.000
_cell.angle_alpha   90.00
_cell.angle_beta   90.00
_cell.angle_gamma   90.00
#
_symmetry.space_group_name_H-M   'P 1'
#
loop_
_entity.id
_entity.type
_entity.pdbx_description
1 polymer ?
#
loop_
_entity_poly.entity_id
_entity_poly.type
_entity_poly.pdbx_seq_one_letter_code
_entity_poly.pdbx_strand_id
1 'polypeptide(L)'
;MTQGPYHLISIGLLFILGYFFSLLMLRMQLIQKPDHRKVWNIGLLLFFCSTALLGFLLAVKVNYKLEISWIEDAMLWHVNLGIGFAFIALFHLTWHLNYYLKKRSRHRGSIERENWTPHLIVTPMQHKLLFLLLGYISILSQMVLLREFIKTFHGNELIIGVFLALWMTLTSAAAWAGVRYRKKIGLPSILRVYLSLGSAALVIYMLLILIDRFLFLPGYEPGTMASMIYIILLISIFTLVSGFLFSYLTRAVKTDIPDARNYMLDSLGHFLEDFFLD
;
A
#
# COMPACT_ATOMS: atom_id res chain seq x y z
N MET A 1 -17.55 -31.18 -11.51
CA MET A 1 -16.24 -31.82 -11.23
C MET A 1 -15.44 -30.85 -10.39
N THR A 2 -15.07 -31.24 -9.17
CA THR A 2 -14.37 -30.40 -8.18
C THR A 2 -12.93 -30.16 -8.63
N GLN A 3 -12.68 -29.06 -9.35
CA GLN A 3 -11.32 -28.59 -9.64
C GLN A 3 -10.69 -28.23 -8.28
N GLY A 4 -9.57 -28.88 -7.93
CA GLY A 4 -8.87 -28.65 -6.66
C GLY A 4 -8.42 -27.19 -6.51
N PRO A 5 -8.10 -26.74 -5.28
CA PRO A 5 -7.66 -25.38 -5.04
C PRO A 5 -6.40 -25.04 -5.84
N TYR A 6 -6.37 -23.87 -6.49
CA TYR A 6 -5.22 -23.39 -7.24
C TYR A 6 -3.95 -23.41 -6.38
N HIS A 7 -2.83 -23.86 -6.96
CA HIS A 7 -1.56 -24.05 -6.23
C HIS A 7 -0.80 -22.73 -6.01
N LEU A 8 -1.48 -21.66 -5.61
CA LEU A 8 -0.91 -20.33 -5.42
C LEU A 8 0.26 -20.35 -4.42
N ILE A 9 0.05 -20.96 -3.25
CA ILE A 9 1.06 -21.01 -2.19
C ILE A 9 2.26 -21.85 -2.63
N SER A 10 2.03 -23.03 -3.20
CA SER A 10 3.09 -23.94 -3.63
C SER A 10 3.93 -23.35 -4.77
N ILE A 11 3.29 -22.79 -5.80
CA ILE A 11 3.97 -22.17 -6.95
C ILE A 11 4.70 -20.90 -6.50
N GLY A 12 4.04 -20.04 -5.71
CA GLY A 12 4.66 -18.82 -5.20
C GLY A 12 5.89 -19.08 -4.35
N LEU A 13 5.80 -20.04 -3.42
CA LEU A 13 6.92 -20.43 -2.56
C LEU A 13 8.10 -20.99 -3.38
N LEU A 14 7.83 -21.80 -4.42
CA LEU A 14 8.85 -22.30 -5.33
C LEU A 14 9.59 -21.16 -6.04
N PHE A 15 8.87 -20.16 -6.56
CA PHE A 15 9.46 -19.01 -7.24
C PHE A 15 10.27 -18.12 -6.29
N ILE A 16 9.78 -17.89 -5.08
CA ILE A 16 10.50 -17.11 -4.05
C ILE A 16 11.79 -17.82 -3.66
N LEU A 17 11.74 -19.12 -3.37
CA LEU A 17 12.93 -19.91 -3.03
C LEU A 17 13.92 -19.98 -4.20
N GLY A 18 13.43 -20.19 -5.43
CA GLY A 18 14.26 -20.19 -6.63
C GLY A 18 14.95 -18.85 -6.87
N TYR A 19 14.24 -17.74 -6.64
CA TYR A 19 14.81 -16.40 -6.71
C TYR A 19 15.88 -16.17 -5.64
N PHE A 20 15.60 -16.52 -4.39
CA PHE A 20 16.56 -16.39 -3.30
C PHE A 20 17.80 -17.26 -3.53
N PHE A 21 17.63 -18.48 -4.00
CA PHE A 21 18.73 -19.36 -4.38
C PHE A 21 19.59 -18.74 -5.49
N SER A 22 18.97 -18.19 -6.54
CA SER A 22 19.70 -17.50 -7.62
C SER A 22 20.46 -16.26 -7.12
N LEU A 23 19.93 -15.55 -6.11
CA LEU A 23 20.62 -14.43 -5.45
C LEU A 23 21.79 -14.91 -4.57
N LEU A 24 21.65 -16.06 -3.90
CA LEU A 24 22.73 -16.65 -3.13
C LEU A 24 23.89 -17.04 -4.04
N MET A 25 23.61 -17.65 -5.20
CA MET A 25 24.63 -17.97 -6.22
C MET A 25 25.34 -16.71 -6.74
N LEU A 26 24.59 -15.62 -6.96
CA LEU A 26 25.17 -14.31 -7.31
C LEU A 26 26.07 -13.77 -6.19
N ARG A 27 25.65 -13.88 -4.92
CA ARG A 27 26.41 -13.43 -3.74
C ARG A 27 27.69 -14.26 -3.53
N MET A 28 27.62 -15.56 -3.83
CA MET A 28 28.77 -16.48 -3.81
C MET A 28 29.68 -16.35 -5.04
N GLN A 29 29.42 -15.38 -5.93
CA GLN A 29 30.18 -15.13 -7.17
C GLN A 29 30.20 -16.31 -8.15
N LEU A 30 29.27 -17.27 -8.02
CA LEU A 30 29.12 -18.39 -8.96
C LEU A 30 28.51 -17.96 -10.29
N ILE A 31 27.70 -16.90 -10.29
CA ILE A 31 26.98 -16.38 -11.46
C ILE A 31 27.21 -14.89 -11.55
N GLN A 32 27.42 -14.37 -12.76
CA GLN A 32 27.54 -12.93 -12.98
C GLN A 32 26.16 -12.25 -13.02
N LYS A 33 26.11 -10.98 -12.63
CA LYS A 33 24.89 -10.15 -12.69
C LYS A 33 24.15 -10.15 -14.05
N PRO A 34 24.83 -10.08 -15.23
CA PRO A 34 24.15 -10.19 -16.51
C PRO A 34 23.48 -11.56 -16.73
N ASP A 35 24.13 -12.64 -16.31
CA ASP A 35 23.61 -14.01 -16.48
C ASP A 35 22.40 -14.25 -15.58
N HIS A 36 22.45 -13.77 -14.32
CA HIS A 36 21.30 -13.80 -13.42
C HIS A 36 20.07 -13.13 -14.05
N ARG A 37 20.22 -11.92 -14.60
CA ARG A 37 19.12 -11.22 -15.27
C ARG A 37 18.63 -11.95 -16.51
N LYS A 38 19.55 -12.54 -17.29
CA LYS A 38 19.20 -13.27 -18.52
C LYS A 38 18.31 -14.46 -18.23
N VAL A 39 18.60 -15.25 -17.20
CA VAL A 39 17.79 -16.42 -16.81
C VAL A 39 16.35 -16.02 -16.51
N TRP A 40 16.16 -15.01 -15.68
CA TRP A 40 14.83 -14.55 -15.30
C TRP A 40 14.08 -13.83 -16.43
N ASN A 41 14.79 -13.13 -17.32
CA ASN A 41 14.17 -12.52 -18.51
C ASN A 41 13.68 -13.58 -19.51
N ILE A 42 14.44 -14.67 -19.68
CA ILE A 42 14.00 -15.82 -20.49
C ILE A 42 12.76 -16.45 -19.83
N GLY A 43 12.79 -16.64 -18.51
CA GLY A 43 11.62 -17.10 -17.75
C GLY A 43 10.40 -16.21 -17.98
N LEU A 44 10.56 -14.89 -17.87
CA LEU A 44 9.48 -13.92 -18.09
C LEU A 44 8.87 -14.07 -19.49
N LEU A 45 9.70 -14.19 -20.53
CA LEU A 45 9.25 -14.38 -21.91
C LEU A 45 8.46 -15.69 -22.08
N LEU A 46 8.98 -16.80 -21.55
CA LEU A 46 8.34 -18.11 -21.67
C LEU A 46 6.97 -18.15 -20.98
N PHE A 47 6.87 -17.58 -19.78
CA PHE A 47 5.61 -17.48 -19.05
C PHE A 47 4.63 -16.53 -19.75
N PHE A 48 5.10 -15.38 -20.23
CA PHE A 48 4.28 -14.45 -20.99
C PHE A 48 3.67 -15.11 -22.24
N CYS A 49 4.49 -15.76 -23.06
CA CYS A 49 4.03 -16.43 -24.28
C CYS A 49 3.03 -17.55 -23.97
N SER A 50 3.34 -18.40 -22.98
CA SER A 50 2.47 -19.52 -22.60
C SER A 50 1.11 -19.03 -22.08
N THR A 51 1.12 -18.05 -21.16
CA THR A 51 -0.12 -17.50 -20.59
C THR A 51 -0.93 -16.72 -21.62
N ALA A 52 -0.29 -15.94 -22.49
CA ALA A 52 -0.97 -15.19 -23.56
C ALA A 52 -1.62 -16.12 -24.59
N LEU A 53 -0.92 -17.19 -25.00
CA LEU A 53 -1.46 -18.17 -25.95
C LEU A 53 -2.68 -18.89 -25.37
N LEU A 54 -2.57 -19.40 -24.14
CA LEU A 54 -3.69 -20.05 -23.46
C LEU A 54 -4.86 -19.08 -23.24
N GLY A 55 -4.58 -17.84 -22.84
CA GLY A 55 -5.61 -16.81 -22.65
C GLY A 55 -6.35 -16.48 -23.95
N PHE A 56 -5.63 -16.39 -25.06
CA PHE A 56 -6.23 -16.21 -26.38
C PHE A 56 -7.12 -17.39 -26.78
N LEU A 57 -6.66 -18.62 -26.58
CA LEU A 57 -7.45 -19.83 -26.86
C LEU A 57 -8.73 -19.89 -26.02
N LEU A 58 -8.66 -19.52 -24.74
CA LEU A 58 -9.83 -19.41 -23.88
C LEU A 58 -10.82 -18.34 -24.38
N ALA A 59 -10.32 -17.17 -24.80
CA ALA A 59 -11.15 -16.10 -25.33
C ALA A 59 -11.88 -16.53 -26.62
N VAL A 60 -11.19 -17.24 -27.53
CA VAL A 60 -11.77 -17.81 -28.75
C VAL A 60 -12.86 -18.82 -28.43
N LYS A 61 -12.63 -19.73 -27.47
CA LYS A 61 -13.65 -20.69 -27.01
C LYS A 61 -14.92 -19.98 -26.55
N VAL A 62 -14.80 -18.98 -25.67
CA VAL A 62 -15.94 -18.24 -25.11
C VAL A 62 -16.70 -17.51 -26.22
N ASN A 63 -15.99 -16.91 -27.17
CA ASN A 63 -16.60 -16.09 -28.23
C ASN A 63 -17.32 -16.92 -29.31
N TYR A 64 -16.76 -18.08 -29.69
CA TYR A 64 -17.29 -18.92 -30.77
C TYR A 64 -18.07 -20.15 -30.27
N LYS A 65 -18.30 -20.27 -28.95
CA LYS A 65 -19.03 -21.39 -28.31
C LYS A 65 -18.48 -22.76 -28.72
N LEU A 66 -17.16 -22.89 -28.81
CA LEU A 66 -16.50 -24.13 -29.21
C LEU A 66 -16.57 -25.17 -28.08
N GLU A 67 -17.19 -26.32 -28.34
CA GLU A 67 -17.27 -27.45 -27.39
C GLU A 67 -16.04 -28.36 -27.51
N ILE A 68 -14.93 -27.89 -26.97
CA ILE A 68 -13.68 -28.64 -26.95
C ILE A 68 -13.34 -28.99 -25.49
N SER A 69 -13.31 -30.28 -25.19
CA SER A 69 -13.16 -30.84 -23.83
C SER A 69 -11.83 -30.48 -23.16
N TRP A 70 -10.72 -30.47 -23.90
CA TRP A 70 -9.39 -30.16 -23.33
C TRP A 70 -9.20 -28.68 -22.94
N ILE A 71 -10.03 -27.77 -23.46
CA ILE A 71 -9.90 -26.33 -23.16
C ILE A 71 -10.39 -26.01 -21.73
N GLU A 72 -11.19 -26.88 -21.12
CA GLU A 72 -11.59 -26.72 -19.71
C GLU A 72 -10.39 -26.85 -18.77
N ASP A 73 -9.51 -27.82 -19.03
CA ASP A 73 -8.25 -27.95 -18.31
C ASP A 73 -7.30 -26.78 -18.62
N ALA A 74 -7.32 -26.26 -19.85
CA ALA A 74 -6.49 -25.12 -20.27
C ALA A 74 -6.72 -23.85 -19.40
N MET A 75 -7.90 -23.68 -18.79
CA MET A 75 -8.17 -22.59 -17.85
C MET A 75 -7.34 -22.71 -16.58
N LEU A 76 -7.25 -23.92 -16.02
CA LEU A 76 -6.46 -24.19 -14.82
C LEU A 76 -4.96 -24.00 -15.11
N TRP A 77 -4.51 -24.46 -16.27
CA TRP A 77 -3.14 -24.23 -16.74
C TRP A 77 -2.84 -22.74 -16.94
N HIS A 78 -3.77 -21.97 -17.54
CA HIS A 78 -3.62 -20.53 -17.72
C HIS A 78 -3.45 -19.80 -16.38
N VAL A 79 -4.28 -20.12 -15.38
CA VAL A 79 -4.21 -19.49 -14.05
C VAL A 79 -2.89 -19.84 -13.35
N ASN A 80 -2.48 -21.12 -13.35
CA ASN A 80 -1.23 -21.55 -12.72
C ASN A 80 0.01 -20.91 -13.38
N LEU A 81 0.03 -20.83 -14.71
CA LEU A 81 1.08 -20.14 -15.45
C LEU A 81 1.03 -18.61 -15.23
N GLY A 82 -0.17 -18.04 -15.10
CA GLY A 82 -0.39 -16.64 -14.74
C GLY A 82 0.17 -16.28 -13.36
N ILE A 83 0.03 -17.17 -12.39
CA ILE A 83 0.64 -17.02 -11.06
C ILE A 83 2.17 -16.95 -11.17
N GLY A 84 2.80 -17.89 -11.88
CA GLY A 84 4.25 -17.87 -12.12
C GLY A 84 4.71 -16.60 -12.85
N PHE A 85 3.96 -16.17 -13.87
CA PHE A 85 4.20 -14.92 -14.59
C PHE A 85 4.19 -13.70 -13.65
N ALA A 86 3.21 -13.61 -12.74
CA ALA A 86 3.09 -12.50 -11.80
C ALA A 86 4.31 -12.39 -10.87
N PHE A 87 4.81 -13.52 -10.34
CA PHE A 87 6.01 -13.52 -9.49
C PHE A 87 7.28 -13.11 -10.25
N ILE A 88 7.51 -13.66 -11.45
CA ILE A 88 8.68 -13.28 -12.26
C ILE A 88 8.61 -11.79 -12.65
N ALA A 89 7.43 -11.29 -13.00
CA ALA A 89 7.22 -9.88 -13.30
C ALA A 89 7.53 -8.98 -12.10
N LEU A 90 7.19 -9.41 -10.88
CA LEU A 90 7.50 -8.70 -9.64
C LEU A 90 9.01 -8.63 -9.40
N PHE A 91 9.73 -9.74 -9.58
CA PHE A 91 11.20 -9.75 -9.52
C PHE A 91 11.83 -8.83 -10.56
N HIS A 92 11.35 -8.89 -11.81
CA HIS A 92 11.81 -8.02 -12.89
C HIS A 92 11.58 -6.53 -12.57
N LEU A 93 10.43 -6.20 -11.98
CA LEU A 93 10.10 -4.85 -11.55
C LEU A 93 11.11 -4.34 -10.51
N THR A 94 11.56 -5.17 -9.55
CA THR A 94 12.55 -4.73 -8.54
C THR A 94 13.84 -4.21 -9.16
N TRP A 95 14.30 -4.78 -10.28
CA TRP A 95 15.52 -4.33 -10.97
C TRP A 95 15.34 -3.06 -11.79
N HIS A 96 14.14 -2.89 -12.36
CA HIS A 96 13.78 -1.72 -13.15
C HIS A 96 13.09 -0.63 -12.33
N LEU A 97 12.90 -0.85 -11.03
CA LEU A 97 12.26 0.11 -10.14
C LEU A 97 13.02 1.44 -10.18
N ASN A 98 14.35 1.41 -10.24
CA ASN A 98 15.18 2.61 -10.41
C ASN A 98 15.00 3.32 -11.75
N TYR A 99 14.55 2.64 -12.82
CA TYR A 99 14.25 3.29 -14.10
C TYR A 99 12.94 4.08 -14.01
N TYR A 100 11.90 3.49 -13.40
CA TYR A 100 10.60 4.15 -13.19
C TYR A 100 10.64 5.19 -12.05
N LEU A 101 11.43 4.92 -11.01
CA LEU A 101 11.73 5.84 -9.91
C LEU A 101 12.91 6.76 -10.22
N LYS A 102 13.49 6.71 -11.43
CA LYS A 102 14.41 7.75 -11.90
C LYS A 102 13.59 9.01 -12.10
N LYS A 103 13.29 9.66 -10.98
CA LYS A 103 12.80 11.02 -10.90
C LYS A 103 13.67 11.78 -11.86
N ARG A 104 13.07 12.24 -12.97
CA ARG A 104 13.71 13.08 -13.96
C ARG A 104 14.50 14.10 -13.15
N SER A 105 15.81 13.91 -13.08
CA SER A 105 16.75 14.95 -12.73
C SER A 105 16.70 15.89 -13.93
N ARG A 106 15.53 16.51 -14.13
CA ARG A 106 15.48 17.87 -14.58
C ARG A 106 16.39 18.53 -13.58
N HIS A 107 17.56 18.91 -14.08
CA HIS A 107 18.23 20.12 -13.73
C HIS A 107 17.12 21.18 -13.55
N ARG A 108 16.53 21.20 -12.35
CA ARG A 108 15.77 22.32 -11.86
C ARG A 108 16.90 23.30 -11.68
N GLY A 109 17.12 24.11 -12.72
CA GLY A 109 17.69 25.43 -12.54
C GLY A 109 17.09 25.94 -11.24
N SER A 110 17.98 26.31 -10.34
CA SER A 110 17.68 26.84 -9.03
C SER A 110 16.53 27.83 -9.14
N ILE A 111 15.30 27.33 -9.01
CA ILE A 111 14.22 28.12 -8.45
C ILE A 111 14.79 28.38 -7.07
N GLU A 112 15.29 29.58 -6.84
CA GLU A 112 15.54 30.09 -5.50
C GLU A 112 14.32 29.65 -4.70
N ARG A 113 14.52 28.62 -3.87
CA ARG A 113 13.52 28.23 -2.91
C ARG A 113 13.54 29.43 -1.99
N GLU A 114 12.58 30.33 -2.18
CA GLU A 114 12.21 31.28 -1.14
C GLU A 114 12.22 30.48 0.16
N ASN A 115 13.22 30.77 1.01
CA ASN A 115 13.59 29.89 2.09
C ASN A 115 12.39 29.83 3.02
N TRP A 116 11.64 28.73 2.98
CA TRP A 116 10.52 28.51 3.89
C TRP A 116 11.12 28.50 5.29
N THR A 117 10.96 29.62 6.00
CA THR A 117 11.48 29.76 7.35
C THR A 117 10.52 29.04 8.30
N PRO A 118 11.01 28.09 9.11
CA PRO A 118 10.20 27.46 10.13
C PRO A 118 9.63 28.55 11.04
N HIS A 119 8.30 28.64 11.10
CA HIS A 119 7.60 29.71 11.82
C HIS A 119 6.97 29.24 13.13
N LEU A 120 6.88 27.93 13.37
CA LEU A 120 6.41 27.38 14.64
C LEU A 120 7.61 27.26 15.60
N ILE A 121 7.61 28.11 16.61
CA ILE A 121 8.48 28.00 17.78
C ILE A 121 7.70 27.18 18.80
N VAL A 122 8.03 25.89 18.91
CA VAL A 122 7.45 24.97 19.90
C VAL A 122 8.54 24.55 20.88
N THR A 123 8.16 24.25 22.12
CA THR A 123 9.11 23.72 23.10
C THR A 123 9.57 22.32 22.68
N PRO A 124 10.77 21.86 23.11
CA PRO A 124 11.24 20.50 22.79
C PRO A 124 10.27 19.40 23.25
N MET A 125 9.51 19.65 24.31
CA MET A 125 8.48 18.74 24.81
C MET A 125 7.23 18.76 23.92
N GLN A 126 6.76 19.94 23.51
CA GLN A 126 5.64 20.08 22.57
C GLN A 126 5.95 19.45 21.20
N HIS A 127 7.19 19.63 20.70
CA HIS A 127 7.66 18.97 19.49
C HIS A 127 7.51 17.45 19.59
N LYS A 128 8.10 16.84 20.62
CA LYS A 128 7.99 15.38 20.83
C LYS A 128 6.53 14.94 20.92
N LEU A 129 5.71 15.67 21.67
CA LEU A 129 4.31 15.33 21.90
C LEU A 129 3.48 15.43 20.62
N LEU A 130 3.70 16.43 19.76
CA LEU A 130 2.97 16.59 18.50
C LEU A 130 3.20 15.40 17.55
N PHE A 131 4.46 14.99 17.37
CA PHE A 131 4.78 13.85 16.50
C PHE A 131 4.33 12.52 17.13
N LEU A 132 4.50 12.34 18.44
CA LEU A 132 4.07 11.13 19.14
C LEU A 132 2.54 10.96 19.11
N LEU A 133 1.78 12.02 19.38
CA LEU A 133 0.32 11.99 19.30
C LEU A 133 -0.20 11.76 17.89
N LEU A 134 0.52 12.25 16.86
CA LEU A 134 0.11 12.02 15.47
C LEU A 134 0.22 10.55 15.10
N GLY A 135 1.37 9.93 15.39
CA GLY A 135 1.56 8.50 15.20
C GLY A 135 0.54 7.70 16.00
N TYR A 136 0.36 8.02 17.29
CA TYR A 136 -0.63 7.36 18.15
C TYR A 136 -2.06 7.42 17.59
N ILE A 137 -2.55 8.60 17.18
CA ILE A 137 -3.89 8.74 16.61
C ILE A 137 -3.97 8.01 15.26
N SER A 138 -2.91 8.04 14.45
CA SER A 138 -2.87 7.38 13.15
C SER A 138 -2.99 5.86 13.28
N ILE A 139 -2.23 5.24 14.18
CA ILE A 139 -2.26 3.78 14.36
C ILE A 139 -3.54 3.30 15.03
N LEU A 140 -4.03 4.00 16.06
CA LEU A 140 -5.32 3.70 16.69
C LEU A 140 -6.44 3.71 15.66
N SER A 141 -6.44 4.73 14.80
CA SER A 141 -7.44 4.84 13.74
C SER A 141 -7.27 3.74 12.71
N GLN A 142 -6.04 3.38 12.34
CA GLN A 142 -5.77 2.27 11.43
C GLN A 142 -6.30 0.95 11.99
N MET A 143 -6.06 0.66 13.27
CA MET A 143 -6.49 -0.57 13.94
C MET A 143 -8.01 -0.65 14.07
N VAL A 144 -8.66 0.42 14.59
CA VAL A 144 -10.12 0.46 14.76
C VAL A 144 -10.83 0.33 13.42
N LEU A 145 -10.40 1.11 12.42
CA LEU A 145 -11.01 1.06 11.10
C LEU A 145 -10.78 -0.29 10.43
N LEU A 146 -9.55 -0.82 10.44
CA LEU A 146 -9.26 -2.13 9.85
C LEU A 146 -10.12 -3.24 10.47
N ARG A 147 -10.27 -3.25 11.81
CA ARG A 147 -11.12 -4.22 12.51
C ARG A 147 -12.59 -4.11 12.10
N GLU A 148 -13.09 -2.90 11.97
CA GLU A 148 -14.48 -2.69 11.56
C GLU A 148 -14.71 -3.07 10.09
N PHE A 149 -13.76 -2.74 9.21
CA PHE A 149 -13.79 -3.18 7.81
C PHE A 149 -13.75 -4.71 7.67
N ILE A 150 -12.97 -5.41 8.49
CA ILE A 150 -12.96 -6.88 8.50
C ILE A 150 -14.33 -7.44 8.90
N LYS A 151 -14.99 -6.83 9.89
CA LYS A 151 -16.33 -7.26 10.32
C LYS A 151 -17.39 -6.99 9.25
N THR A 152 -17.46 -5.77 8.73
CA THR A 152 -18.48 -5.33 7.77
C THR A 152 -18.38 -6.07 6.42
N PHE A 153 -17.17 -6.36 5.94
CA PHE A 153 -16.96 -6.96 4.62
C PHE A 153 -16.61 -8.44 4.65
N HIS A 154 -16.83 -9.13 5.78
CA HIS A 154 -16.46 -10.55 5.96
C HIS A 154 -15.02 -10.82 5.52
N GLY A 155 -14.10 -10.04 6.09
CA GLY A 155 -12.77 -9.79 5.57
C GLY A 155 -12.02 -11.06 5.14
N ASN A 156 -11.78 -11.15 3.84
CA ASN A 156 -10.76 -12.04 3.29
C ASN A 156 -9.38 -11.34 3.33
N GLU A 157 -8.32 -12.11 3.19
CA GLU A 157 -6.94 -11.60 3.19
C GLU A 157 -6.70 -10.51 2.13
N LEU A 158 -7.44 -10.58 1.01
CA LEU A 158 -7.38 -9.58 -0.06
C LEU A 158 -7.90 -8.21 0.39
N ILE A 159 -9.01 -8.15 1.12
CA ILE A 159 -9.57 -6.90 1.66
C ILE A 159 -8.60 -6.26 2.65
N ILE A 160 -7.98 -7.05 3.51
CA ILE A 160 -6.95 -6.58 4.45
C ILE A 160 -5.76 -5.98 3.68
N GLY A 161 -5.26 -6.71 2.67
CA GLY A 161 -4.15 -6.24 1.83
C GLY A 161 -4.48 -4.95 1.07
N VAL A 162 -5.69 -4.86 0.52
CA VAL A 162 -6.16 -3.67 -0.20
C VAL A 162 -6.33 -2.48 0.74
N PHE A 163 -6.90 -2.68 1.93
CA PHE A 163 -7.00 -1.63 2.94
C PHE A 163 -5.62 -1.05 3.27
N LEU A 164 -4.64 -1.90 3.57
CA LEU A 164 -3.28 -1.47 3.91
C LEU A 164 -2.59 -0.79 2.73
N ALA A 165 -2.75 -1.31 1.51
CA ALA A 165 -2.17 -0.72 0.31
C ALA A 165 -2.75 0.68 0.03
N LEU A 166 -4.07 0.84 0.16
CA LEU A 166 -4.74 2.13 -0.01
C LEU A 166 -4.34 3.12 1.09
N TRP A 167 -4.27 2.66 2.34
CA TRP A 167 -3.82 3.47 3.47
C TRP A 167 -2.45 4.09 3.21
N MET A 168 -1.47 3.27 2.80
CA MET A 168 -0.12 3.73 2.54
C MET A 168 -0.05 4.66 1.31
N THR A 169 -0.81 4.35 0.26
CA THR A 169 -0.82 5.14 -0.98
C THR A 169 -1.43 6.52 -0.78
N LEU A 170 -2.58 6.60 -0.09
CA LEU A 170 -3.26 7.86 0.22
C LEU A 170 -2.43 8.73 1.18
N THR A 171 -1.85 8.13 2.23
CA THR A 171 -0.98 8.84 3.18
C THR A 171 0.25 9.42 2.47
N SER A 172 0.85 8.68 1.54
CA SER A 172 1.97 9.18 0.72
C SER A 172 1.55 10.34 -0.21
N ALA A 173 0.40 10.23 -0.86
CA ALA A 173 -0.14 11.29 -1.71
C ALA A 173 -0.41 12.59 -0.93
N ALA A 174 -0.92 12.47 0.30
CA ALA A 174 -1.14 13.60 1.18
C ALA A 174 0.14 14.20 1.76
N ALA A 175 1.12 13.38 2.12
CA ALA A 175 2.44 13.83 2.51
C ALA A 175 3.06 14.72 1.42
N TRP A 176 2.96 14.28 0.17
CA TRP A 176 3.38 15.05 -0.99
C TRP A 176 2.65 16.38 -1.15
N ALA A 177 1.35 16.44 -0.85
CA ALA A 177 0.58 17.68 -0.81
C ALA A 177 1.04 18.62 0.33
N GLY A 178 1.33 18.09 1.52
CA GLY A 178 1.83 18.84 2.68
C GLY A 178 3.18 19.52 2.42
N VAL A 179 4.10 18.85 1.71
CA VAL A 179 5.40 19.42 1.31
C VAL A 179 5.24 20.57 0.30
N ARG A 180 4.14 20.63 -0.44
CA ARG A 180 3.87 21.73 -1.39
C ARG A 180 3.09 22.88 -0.80
N TYR A 181 2.44 22.66 0.34
CA TYR A 181 1.67 23.68 1.00
C TYR A 181 2.58 24.83 1.47
N ARG A 182 2.17 26.06 1.16
CA ARG A 182 2.95 27.29 1.42
C ARG A 182 2.23 28.32 2.30
N LYS A 183 1.03 28.02 2.81
CA LYS A 183 0.38 28.92 3.77
C LYS A 183 0.83 28.56 5.18
N LYS A 184 1.18 29.58 5.96
CA LYS A 184 1.57 29.41 7.36
C LYS A 184 0.31 29.17 8.20
N ILE A 185 0.15 27.93 8.63
CA ILE A 185 -0.85 27.50 9.61
C ILE A 185 -0.28 27.75 11.00
N GLY A 186 -1.02 28.45 11.85
CA GLY A 186 -0.66 28.67 13.25
C GLY A 186 -0.94 27.45 14.13
N LEU A 187 -0.24 27.35 15.27
CA LEU A 187 -0.38 26.27 16.26
C LEU A 187 -1.84 25.99 16.70
N PRO A 188 -2.71 26.98 17.02
CA PRO A 188 -4.09 26.69 17.41
C PRO A 188 -4.91 26.04 16.29
N SER A 189 -4.62 26.36 15.02
CA SER A 189 -5.27 25.69 13.89
C SER A 189 -4.80 24.26 13.73
N ILE A 190 -3.51 24.00 13.97
CA ILE A 190 -2.96 22.64 13.97
C ILE A 190 -3.63 21.80 15.06
N LEU A 191 -3.73 22.33 16.29
CA LEU A 191 -4.38 21.63 17.40
C LEU A 191 -5.87 21.34 17.12
N ARG A 192 -6.59 22.26 16.46
CA ARG A 192 -7.96 21.99 15.97
C ARG A 192 -8.01 20.85 14.97
N VAL A 193 -7.02 20.78 14.06
CA VAL A 193 -6.93 19.66 13.10
C VAL A 193 -6.66 18.35 13.81
N TYR A 194 -5.77 18.30 14.81
CA TYR A 194 -5.55 17.10 15.63
C TYR A 194 -6.83 16.63 16.32
N LEU A 195 -7.57 17.55 16.93
CA LEU A 195 -8.84 17.23 17.59
C LEU A 195 -9.88 16.70 16.57
N SER A 196 -9.94 17.32 15.38
CA SER A 196 -10.81 16.84 14.30
C SER A 196 -10.38 15.47 13.76
N LEU A 197 -9.09 15.13 13.82
CA LEU A 197 -8.57 13.85 13.36
C LEU A 197 -9.00 12.72 14.30
N GLY A 198 -8.86 12.95 15.61
CA GLY A 198 -9.29 11.99 16.63
C GLY A 198 -10.80 11.77 16.60
N SER A 199 -11.60 12.83 16.42
CA SER A 199 -13.05 12.68 16.27
C SER A 199 -13.46 12.06 14.93
N ALA A 200 -12.72 12.32 13.84
CA ALA A 200 -13.01 11.74 12.54
C ALA A 200 -12.94 10.21 12.56
N ALA A 201 -11.96 9.62 13.24
CA ALA A 201 -11.88 8.17 13.37
C ALA A 201 -13.11 7.57 14.08
N LEU A 202 -13.58 8.20 15.16
CA LEU A 202 -14.79 7.81 15.87
C LEU A 202 -16.04 7.96 15.01
N VAL A 203 -16.15 9.06 14.24
CA VAL A 203 -17.27 9.29 13.33
C VAL A 203 -17.29 8.26 12.21
N ILE A 204 -16.14 7.94 11.60
CA ILE A 204 -16.04 6.91 10.56
C ILE A 204 -16.44 5.54 11.14
N TYR A 205 -16.00 5.21 12.35
CA TYR A 205 -16.43 3.99 13.05
C TYR A 205 -17.94 3.94 13.27
N MET A 206 -18.54 5.04 13.78
CA MET A 206 -20.00 5.13 13.95
C MET A 206 -20.74 4.99 12.62
N LEU A 207 -20.25 5.64 11.55
CA LEU A 207 -20.81 5.53 10.21
C LEU A 207 -20.77 4.10 9.69
N LEU A 208 -19.69 3.36 9.93
CA LEU A 208 -19.57 1.95 9.55
C LEU A 208 -20.63 1.10 10.25
N ILE A 209 -20.86 1.28 11.55
CA ILE A 209 -21.94 0.57 12.27
C ILE A 209 -23.31 0.91 11.69
N LEU A 210 -23.56 2.18 11.36
CA LEU A 210 -24.82 2.60 10.74
C LEU A 210 -25.01 1.99 9.35
N ILE A 211 -23.96 1.97 8.53
CA ILE A 211 -23.97 1.36 7.20
C ILE A 211 -24.22 -0.15 7.33
N ASP A 212 -23.52 -0.82 8.23
CA ASP A 212 -23.70 -2.24 8.50
C ASP A 212 -25.13 -2.57 8.94
N ARG A 213 -25.70 -1.74 9.81
CA ARG A 213 -27.02 -1.98 10.39
C ARG A 213 -28.20 -1.60 9.49
N PHE A 214 -28.06 -0.55 8.66
CA PHE A 214 -29.19 0.02 7.89
C PHE A 214 -29.06 -0.15 6.37
N LEU A 215 -27.84 -0.22 5.84
CA LEU A 215 -27.61 -0.33 4.39
C LEU A 215 -27.37 -1.77 3.95
N PHE A 216 -26.71 -2.59 4.79
CA PHE A 216 -26.53 -4.01 4.50
C PHE A 216 -27.66 -4.83 5.12
N LEU A 217 -28.38 -5.55 4.26
CA LEU A 217 -29.34 -6.57 4.71
C LEU A 217 -28.55 -7.74 5.34
N PRO A 218 -29.07 -8.40 6.39
CA PRO A 218 -28.42 -9.58 6.96
C PRO A 218 -28.11 -10.61 5.88
N GLY A 219 -26.83 -10.91 5.66
CA GLY A 219 -26.37 -11.86 4.63
C GLY A 219 -26.05 -11.27 3.25
N TYR A 220 -26.02 -9.94 3.08
CA TYR A 220 -25.53 -9.31 1.87
C TYR A 220 -24.00 -9.19 1.89
N GLU A 221 -23.31 -9.87 0.97
CA GLU A 221 -21.86 -9.72 0.77
C GLU A 221 -21.57 -8.64 -0.27
N PRO A 222 -20.93 -7.51 0.11
CA PRO A 222 -20.56 -6.48 -0.86
C PRO A 222 -19.49 -7.02 -1.81
N GLY A 223 -19.73 -6.90 -3.12
CA GLY A 223 -18.73 -7.30 -4.12
C GLY A 223 -17.41 -6.54 -3.97
N THR A 224 -16.28 -7.17 -4.30
CA THR A 224 -14.92 -6.65 -4.03
C THR A 224 -14.69 -5.22 -4.54
N MET A 225 -15.20 -4.88 -5.73
CA MET A 225 -15.09 -3.53 -6.29
C MET A 225 -15.88 -2.47 -5.51
N ALA A 226 -17.07 -2.82 -5.01
CA ALA A 226 -17.85 -1.93 -4.16
C ALA A 226 -17.11 -1.69 -2.83
N SER A 227 -16.59 -2.75 -2.22
CA SER A 227 -15.78 -2.67 -0.99
C SER A 227 -14.56 -1.77 -1.16
N MET A 228 -13.86 -1.85 -2.30
CA MET A 228 -12.74 -0.96 -2.62
C MET A 228 -13.15 0.52 -2.64
N ILE A 229 -14.27 0.85 -3.28
CA ILE A 229 -14.77 2.22 -3.36
C ILE A 229 -15.15 2.73 -1.95
N TYR A 230 -15.83 1.92 -1.14
CA TYR A 230 -16.17 2.26 0.23
C TYR A 230 -14.93 2.49 1.10
N ILE A 231 -13.94 1.61 1.01
CA ILE A 231 -12.65 1.75 1.72
C ILE A 231 -12.00 3.08 1.33
N ILE A 232 -11.84 3.36 0.03
CA ILE A 232 -11.23 4.61 -0.45
C ILE A 232 -11.96 5.83 0.09
N LEU A 233 -13.29 5.88 -0.05
CA LEU A 233 -14.08 7.03 0.37
C LEU A 233 -13.95 7.29 1.87
N LEU A 234 -14.06 6.25 2.70
CA LEU A 234 -14.05 6.39 4.15
C LEU A 234 -12.65 6.67 4.70
N ILE A 235 -11.61 5.98 4.24
CA ILE A 235 -10.25 6.20 4.77
C ILE A 235 -9.58 7.45 4.20
N SER A 236 -10.00 7.93 3.01
CA SER A 236 -9.37 9.09 2.36
C SER A 236 -9.43 10.34 3.24
N ILE A 237 -10.54 10.60 3.91
CA ILE A 237 -10.72 11.78 4.77
C ILE A 237 -9.68 11.77 5.89
N PHE A 238 -9.50 10.62 6.55
CA PHE A 238 -8.54 10.49 7.65
C PHE A 238 -7.09 10.49 7.16
N THR A 239 -6.76 9.60 6.22
CA THR A 239 -5.39 9.39 5.72
C THR A 239 -4.83 10.62 5.03
N LEU A 240 -5.68 11.38 4.30
CA LEU A 240 -5.23 12.59 3.63
C LEU A 240 -4.89 13.71 4.62
N VAL A 241 -5.67 13.85 5.70
CA VAL A 241 -5.40 14.89 6.71
C VAL A 241 -4.19 14.49 7.57
N SER A 242 -4.10 13.22 7.97
CA SER A 242 -2.97 12.70 8.75
C SER A 242 -1.63 12.86 8.01
N GLY A 243 -1.55 12.36 6.76
CA GLY A 243 -0.33 12.43 5.96
C GLY A 243 0.09 13.86 5.61
N PHE A 244 -0.88 14.74 5.36
CA PHE A 244 -0.63 16.17 5.13
C PHE A 244 -0.02 16.82 6.38
N LEU A 245 -0.61 16.55 7.55
CA LEU A 245 -0.21 17.15 8.81
C LEU A 245 1.22 16.75 9.20
N PHE A 246 1.55 15.47 9.05
CA PHE A 246 2.91 14.95 9.27
C PHE A 246 3.95 15.72 8.45
N SER A 247 3.75 15.79 7.13
CA SER A 247 4.69 16.44 6.21
C SER A 247 4.74 17.96 6.32
N TYR A 248 3.65 18.57 6.79
CA TYR A 248 3.61 19.99 7.08
C TYR A 248 4.39 20.32 8.36
N LEU A 249 4.22 19.52 9.42
CA LEU A 249 4.88 19.73 10.71
C LEU A 249 6.40 19.61 10.64
N THR A 250 6.93 18.64 9.89
CA THR A 250 8.39 18.49 9.69
C THR A 250 9.04 19.74 9.09
N ARG A 251 8.30 20.51 8.29
CA ARG A 251 8.78 21.76 7.66
C ARG A 251 8.47 23.01 8.48
N ALA A 252 7.39 22.99 9.26
CA ALA A 252 6.88 24.17 9.96
C ALA A 252 7.54 24.38 11.34
N VAL A 253 7.98 23.30 11.99
CA VAL A 253 8.63 23.35 13.30
C VAL A 253 10.13 23.65 13.16
N LYS A 254 10.62 24.64 13.90
CA LYS A 254 12.04 24.97 13.98
C LYS A 254 12.75 23.95 14.89
N THR A 255 13.66 23.16 14.32
CA THR A 255 14.41 22.14 15.07
C THR A 255 15.83 22.01 14.54
N ASP A 256 16.82 21.91 15.43
CA ASP A 256 18.22 21.55 15.12
C ASP A 256 18.42 20.03 14.96
N ILE A 257 17.35 19.26 15.11
CA ILE A 257 17.33 17.80 15.09
C ILE A 257 17.06 17.32 13.66
N PRO A 258 17.80 16.30 13.15
CA PRO A 258 17.56 15.72 11.84
C PRO A 258 16.14 15.15 11.68
N ASP A 259 15.57 15.28 10.49
CA ASP A 259 14.22 14.78 10.13
C ASP A 259 14.00 13.30 10.49
N ALA A 260 15.06 12.49 10.50
CA ALA A 260 15.03 11.09 10.90
C ALA A 260 14.53 10.88 12.34
N ARG A 261 14.80 11.81 13.27
CA ARG A 261 14.32 11.70 14.65
C ARG A 261 12.83 12.06 14.76
N ASN A 262 12.30 12.88 13.85
CA ASN A 262 10.86 13.16 13.79
C ASN A 262 10.08 11.92 13.32
N TYR A 263 10.63 11.21 12.33
CA TYR A 263 10.09 9.91 11.89
C TYR A 263 10.20 8.84 13.00
N MET A 264 11.29 8.84 13.77
CA MET A 264 11.45 7.94 14.91
C MET A 264 10.46 8.24 16.04
N LEU A 265 10.15 9.52 16.32
CA LEU A 265 9.17 9.90 17.34
C LEU A 265 7.73 9.54 16.94
N ASP A 266 7.40 9.69 15.66
CA ASP A 266 6.14 9.20 15.08
C ASP A 266 6.04 7.68 15.20
N SER A 267 7.11 6.97 14.84
CA SER A 267 7.21 5.52 14.98
C SER A 267 7.15 5.03 16.43
N LEU A 268 7.70 5.79 17.39
CA LEU A 268 7.60 5.49 18.83
C LEU A 268 6.17 5.69 19.37
N GLY A 269 5.41 6.63 18.80
CA GLY A 269 3.98 6.74 19.06
C GLY A 269 3.23 5.46 18.68
N HIS A 270 3.66 4.78 17.61
CA HIS A 270 3.12 3.48 17.22
C HIS A 270 3.46 2.39 18.25
N PHE A 271 4.70 2.34 18.76
CA PHE A 271 5.11 1.33 19.75
C PHE A 271 4.45 1.47 21.13
N LEU A 272 4.11 2.69 21.55
CA LEU A 272 3.45 2.89 22.85
C LEU A 272 2.03 2.35 22.88
N GLU A 273 1.38 2.19 21.72
CA GLU A 273 0.05 1.60 21.62
C GLU A 273 0.04 0.11 21.98
N ASP A 274 0.98 -0.67 21.42
CA ASP A 274 1.10 -2.13 21.66
C ASP A 274 1.23 -2.44 23.16
N PHE A 275 1.84 -1.54 23.96
CA PHE A 275 2.00 -1.70 25.40
C PHE A 275 0.73 -1.40 26.23
N PHE A 276 -0.23 -0.65 25.69
CA PHE A 276 -1.47 -0.29 26.39
C PHE A 276 -2.70 -1.12 25.96
N LEU A 277 -2.56 -1.94 24.92
CA LEU A 277 -3.63 -2.80 24.39
C LEU A 277 -3.41 -4.31 24.65
N ASP A 278 -2.30 -4.68 25.29
CA ASP A 278 -2.09 -5.98 25.97
C ASP A 278 -2.60 -5.92 27.43
#